data_AF-A0A4P8IWX7-F1
#
_entry.id   AF-A0A4P8IWX7-F1
#
_cell.length_a   1.000
_cell.length_b   1.000
_cell.length_c   1.000
_cell.angle_alpha   90.00
_cell.angle_beta   90.00
_cell.angle_gamma   90.00
#
_symmetry.space_group_name_H-M   'P 1'
#
loop_
_entity.id
_entity.type
_entity.pdbx_description
1 polymer ?
#
loop_
_entity_poly.entity_id
_entity_poly.type
_entity_poly.pdbx_seq_one_letter_code
_entity_poly.pdbx_strand_id
1 'polypeptide(L)'
;MAAAAPESADHRGKAVPRDLQSIQASLQKNDLTGARAALNDVIAAQPDNPDAQRIRQELQTREQARDASLRIARGCAQQGQWTCVWHNAGDALSADSSSAEAKSLVVRSIRESGWGKAPPAPSSDQPNSQ
;
A
#
# COMPACT_ATOMS: atom_id res chain seq x y z
N MET A 1 -18.13 -23.10 33.14
CA MET A 1 -18.01 -22.27 31.92
C MET A 1 -18.53 -20.89 32.29
N ALA A 2 -17.64 -19.90 32.44
CA ALA A 2 -18.01 -18.57 32.94
C ALA A 2 -18.52 -17.69 31.80
N ALA A 3 -19.74 -17.15 31.95
CA ALA A 3 -20.33 -16.16 31.07
C ALA A 3 -19.73 -14.78 31.39
N ALA A 4 -18.90 -14.26 30.49
CA ALA A 4 -18.44 -12.87 30.50
C ALA A 4 -18.90 -12.21 29.20
N ALA A 5 -20.17 -11.79 29.11
CA ALA A 5 -20.69 -11.12 27.91
C ALA A 5 -22.01 -10.38 28.21
N PRO A 6 -21.91 -9.16 28.75
CA PRO A 6 -22.62 -8.05 28.08
C PRO A 6 -21.80 -6.75 27.97
N GLU A 7 -20.94 -6.42 28.93
CA GLU A 7 -20.18 -5.15 28.92
C GLU A 7 -19.25 -5.06 27.69
N SER A 8 -18.48 -6.09 27.37
CA SER A 8 -17.54 -6.05 26.24
C SER A 8 -18.20 -5.95 24.86
N ALA A 9 -19.49 -6.27 24.76
CA ALA A 9 -20.28 -6.10 23.53
C ALA A 9 -20.83 -4.67 23.43
N ASP A 10 -21.32 -4.11 24.54
CA ASP A 10 -21.80 -2.73 24.63
C ASP A 10 -20.66 -1.71 24.40
N HIS A 11 -19.48 -1.93 25.00
CA HIS A 11 -18.31 -1.09 24.78
C HIS A 11 -17.81 -1.14 23.32
N ARG A 12 -17.86 -2.32 22.68
CA ARG A 12 -17.54 -2.45 21.24
C ARG A 12 -18.59 -1.77 20.37
N GLY A 13 -19.87 -1.88 20.70
CA GLY A 13 -20.94 -1.17 20.01
C GLY A 13 -20.77 0.36 20.06
N LYS A 14 -20.34 0.90 21.21
CA LYS A 14 -20.03 2.33 21.38
C LYS A 14 -18.78 2.79 20.61
N ALA A 15 -17.86 1.89 20.28
CA ALA A 15 -16.65 2.20 19.51
C ALA A 15 -16.89 2.32 18.00
N VAL A 16 -17.97 1.71 17.48
CA VAL A 16 -18.28 1.69 16.03
C VAL A 16 -18.26 3.07 15.36
N PRO A 17 -18.83 4.16 15.92
CA PRO A 17 -18.75 5.48 15.29
C PRO A 17 -17.31 5.99 15.16
N ARG A 18 -16.46 5.72 16.15
CA ARG A 18 -15.03 6.08 16.11
C ARG A 18 -14.29 5.25 15.07
N ASP A 19 -14.59 3.96 14.97
CA ASP A 19 -13.94 3.08 14.01
C ASP A 19 -14.35 3.43 12.57
N LEU A 20 -15.61 3.80 12.34
CA LEU A 20 -16.07 4.35 11.06
C LEU A 20 -15.35 5.65 10.68
N GLN A 21 -15.11 6.55 11.64
CA GLN A 21 -14.29 7.75 11.40
C GLN A 21 -12.83 7.39 11.08
N SER A 22 -12.26 6.41 11.76
CA SER A 22 -10.90 5.91 11.51
C SER A 22 -10.76 5.33 10.10
N ILE A 23 -11.76 4.57 9.64
CA ILE A 23 -11.83 4.05 8.27
C ILE A 23 -11.80 5.21 7.28
N GLN A 24 -12.67 6.20 7.44
CA GLN A 24 -12.73 7.36 6.53
C GLN A 24 -11.41 8.13 6.49
N ALA A 25 -10.79 8.38 7.65
CA ALA A 25 -9.51 9.07 7.73
C ALA A 25 -8.38 8.28 7.05
N SER A 26 -8.42 6.95 7.14
CA SER A 26 -7.47 6.06 6.48
C SER A 26 -7.68 6.04 4.96
N LEU A 27 -8.93 5.92 4.51
CA LEU A 27 -9.31 5.98 3.09
C LEU A 27 -8.93 7.31 2.43
N GLN A 28 -9.08 8.44 3.13
CA GLN A 28 -8.64 9.77 2.65
C GLN A 28 -7.12 9.84 2.41
N LYS A 29 -6.34 9.05 3.16
CA LYS A 29 -4.88 8.96 3.02
C LYS A 29 -4.44 7.84 2.08
N ASN A 30 -5.39 7.14 1.46
CA ASN A 30 -5.16 5.87 0.75
C ASN A 30 -4.42 4.84 1.62
N ASP A 31 -4.64 4.85 2.93
CA ASP A 31 -4.09 3.84 3.85
C ASP A 31 -5.06 2.67 3.93
N LEU A 32 -4.87 1.66 3.06
CA LEU A 32 -5.75 0.50 3.03
C LEU A 32 -5.51 -0.42 4.24
N THR A 33 -4.29 -0.45 4.79
CA THR A 33 -3.99 -1.24 5.99
C THR A 33 -4.73 -0.73 7.21
N GLY A 34 -4.69 0.58 7.45
CA GLY A 34 -5.41 1.23 8.54
C GLY A 34 -6.93 1.10 8.38
N ALA A 35 -7.44 1.31 7.16
CA ALA A 35 -8.86 1.16 6.88
C ALA A 35 -9.34 -0.29 7.07
N ARG A 36 -8.55 -1.29 6.66
CA ARG A 36 -8.86 -2.71 6.85
C ARG A 36 -8.88 -3.10 8.32
N ALA A 37 -7.93 -2.61 9.11
CA ALA A 37 -7.88 -2.87 10.56
C ALA A 37 -9.14 -2.34 11.25
N ALA A 38 -9.48 -1.06 11.03
CA ALA A 38 -10.67 -0.46 11.63
C ALA A 38 -11.98 -1.10 11.13
N LEU A 39 -12.04 -1.54 9.87
CA LEU A 39 -13.19 -2.30 9.36
C LEU A 39 -13.37 -3.63 10.10
N ASN A 40 -12.28 -4.34 10.41
CA ASN A 40 -12.38 -5.60 11.15
C ASN A 40 -12.94 -5.39 12.56
N ASP A 41 -12.60 -4.26 13.21
CA ASP A 41 -13.14 -3.88 14.51
C ASP A 41 -14.65 -3.60 14.44
N VAL A 42 -15.10 -2.88 13.40
CA VAL A 42 -16.54 -2.64 13.14
C VAL A 42 -17.27 -3.97 12.92
N ILE A 43 -16.74 -4.88 12.09
CA ILE A 43 -17.36 -6.18 11.82
C ILE A 43 -17.40 -7.05 13.08
N ALA A 44 -16.35 -7.01 13.92
CA ALA A 44 -16.31 -7.75 15.17
C ALA A 44 -17.32 -7.23 16.21
N ALA A 45 -17.65 -5.93 16.15
CA ALA A 45 -18.69 -5.32 16.99
C ALA A 45 -20.10 -5.53 16.42
N GLN A 46 -20.26 -5.41 15.10
CA GLN A 46 -21.54 -5.46 14.38
C GLN A 46 -21.36 -6.16 13.01
N PRO A 47 -21.52 -7.50 12.95
CA PRO A 47 -21.31 -8.27 11.72
C PRO A 47 -22.25 -7.90 10.57
N ASP A 48 -23.48 -7.50 10.91
CA ASP A 48 -24.55 -7.15 9.97
C ASP A 48 -24.61 -5.64 9.68
N ASN A 49 -23.57 -4.88 10.01
CA ASN A 49 -23.52 -3.45 9.76
C ASN A 49 -23.47 -3.16 8.23
N PRO A 50 -24.46 -2.43 7.67
CA PRO A 50 -24.52 -2.19 6.23
C PRO A 50 -23.40 -1.28 5.72
N ASP A 51 -22.90 -0.35 6.55
CA ASP A 51 -21.76 0.49 6.19
C ASP A 51 -20.48 -0.33 6.12
N ALA A 52 -20.29 -1.27 7.04
CA ALA A 52 -19.15 -2.20 7.00
C ALA A 52 -19.12 -3.02 5.70
N GLN A 53 -20.29 -3.48 5.21
CA GLN A 53 -20.37 -4.20 3.95
C GLN A 53 -20.01 -3.31 2.74
N ARG A 54 -20.47 -2.06 2.73
CA ARG A 54 -20.12 -1.09 1.68
C ARG A 54 -18.63 -0.78 1.68
N ILE A 55 -18.06 -0.50 2.84
CA ILE A 55 -16.63 -0.23 3.03
C ILE A 55 -15.80 -1.44 2.59
N ARG A 56 -16.24 -2.66 2.92
CA ARG A 56 -15.55 -3.89 2.51
C ARG A 56 -15.41 -3.99 1.00
N GLN A 57 -16.47 -3.68 0.26
CA GLN A 57 -16.46 -3.67 -1.21
C GLN A 57 -15.54 -2.59 -1.76
N GLU A 58 -15.60 -1.37 -1.22
CA GLU A 58 -14.71 -0.28 -1.63
C GLU A 58 -13.23 -0.64 -1.41
N LEU A 59 -12.89 -1.18 -0.23
CA LEU A 59 -11.54 -1.63 0.07
C LEU A 59 -11.08 -2.72 -0.88
N GLN A 60 -11.94 -3.68 -1.18
CA GLN A 60 -11.62 -4.75 -2.11
C GLN A 60 -11.27 -4.20 -3.50
N THR A 61 -12.00 -3.21 -4.01
CA THR A 61 -11.69 -2.58 -5.30
C THR A 61 -10.34 -1.86 -5.27
N ARG A 62 -10.04 -1.11 -4.20
CA ARG A 62 -8.75 -0.40 -4.07
C ARG A 62 -7.58 -1.36 -3.92
N GLU A 63 -7.74 -2.44 -3.14
CA GLU A 63 -6.74 -3.50 -2.98
C GLU A 63 -6.46 -4.21 -4.31
N GLN A 64 -7.51 -4.49 -5.11
CA GLN A 64 -7.34 -5.06 -6.45
C GLN A 64 -6.54 -4.13 -7.38
N ALA A 65 -6.79 -2.82 -7.33
CA ALA A 65 -6.02 -1.85 -8.11
C ALA A 65 -4.54 -1.84 -7.69
N ARG A 66 -4.26 -1.79 -6.37
CA ARG A 66 -2.89 -1.92 -5.83
C ARG A 66 -2.22 -3.20 -6.31
N ASP A 67 -2.91 -4.33 -6.18
CA ASP A 67 -2.35 -5.65 -6.48
C ASP A 67 -2.09 -5.84 -7.98
N ALA A 68 -2.90 -5.22 -8.84
CA ALA A 68 -2.67 -5.20 -10.28
C ALA A 68 -1.36 -4.46 -10.62
N SER A 69 -1.17 -3.25 -10.08
CA SER A 69 0.05 -2.48 -10.28
C SER A 69 1.29 -3.18 -9.71
N LEU A 70 1.18 -3.78 -8.52
CA LEU A 70 2.27 -4.57 -7.92
C LEU A 70 2.65 -5.77 -8.79
N ARG A 71 1.68 -6.45 -9.40
CA ARG A 71 1.94 -7.58 -10.29
C ARG A 71 2.79 -7.16 -11.49
N ILE A 72 2.47 -6.02 -12.09
CA ILE A 72 3.24 -5.47 -13.22
C ILE A 72 4.64 -5.05 -12.74
N ALA A 73 4.73 -4.33 -11.62
CA ALA A 73 6.01 -3.89 -11.05
C ALA A 73 6.95 -5.08 -10.78
N ARG A 74 6.44 -6.18 -10.21
CA ARG A 74 7.22 -7.42 -10.02
C ARG A 74 7.69 -8.00 -11.35
N GLY A 75 6.81 -8.07 -12.36
CA GLY A 75 7.16 -8.56 -13.69
C GLY A 75 8.27 -7.74 -14.36
N CYS A 76 8.24 -6.41 -14.19
CA CYS A 76 9.29 -5.52 -14.67
C CYS A 76 10.60 -5.68 -13.88
N ALA A 77 10.52 -5.92 -12.57
CA ALA A 77 11.70 -6.16 -11.74
C ALA A 77 12.44 -7.45 -12.15
N GLN A 78 11.71 -8.50 -12.54
CA GLN A 78 12.32 -9.73 -13.08
C GLN A 78 13.06 -9.50 -14.41
N GLN A 79 12.65 -8.49 -15.18
CA GLN A 79 13.25 -8.13 -16.46
C GLN A 79 14.32 -7.02 -16.33
N GLY A 80 14.61 -6.54 -15.12
CA GLY A 80 15.54 -5.43 -14.89
C GLY A 80 15.06 -4.08 -15.43
N GLN A 81 13.76 -3.93 -15.71
CA GLN A 81 13.17 -2.72 -16.27
C GLN A 81 12.83 -1.71 -15.17
N TRP A 82 13.85 -1.08 -14.59
CA TRP A 82 13.70 -0.29 -13.35
C TRP A 82 12.79 0.94 -13.48
N THR A 83 12.74 1.60 -14.65
CA THR A 83 11.78 2.68 -14.90
C THR A 83 10.33 2.18 -14.86
N CYS A 84 10.06 0.98 -15.41
CA CYS A 84 8.73 0.36 -15.31
C CYS A 84 8.38 0.00 -13.85
N VAL A 85 9.35 -0.52 -13.09
CA VAL A 85 9.18 -0.82 -11.66
C VAL A 85 8.80 0.44 -10.90
N TRP A 86 9.54 1.53 -11.10
CA TRP A 86 9.27 2.80 -10.43
C TRP A 86 7.85 3.31 -10.70
N HIS A 87 7.43 3.31 -11.97
CA HIS A 87 6.12 3.79 -12.37
C HIS A 87 4.98 2.97 -11.74
N ASN A 88 4.99 1.65 -11.94
CA ASN A 88 3.91 0.78 -11.46
C ASN A 88 3.91 0.65 -9.93
N ALA A 89 5.06 0.71 -9.26
CA ALA A 89 5.10 0.75 -7.81
C ALA A 89 4.59 2.11 -7.27
N GLY A 90 4.82 3.22 -8.00
CA GLY A 90 4.21 4.51 -7.71
C GLY A 90 2.69 4.51 -7.86
N ASP A 91 2.16 3.86 -8.89
CA ASP A 91 0.71 3.67 -9.06
C ASP A 91 0.12 2.84 -7.90
N ALA A 92 0.83 1.78 -7.50
CA ALA A 92 0.44 0.99 -6.33
C ALA A 92 0.42 1.83 -5.04
N LEU A 93 1.35 2.77 -4.85
CA LEU A 93 1.35 3.71 -3.71
C LEU A 93 0.24 4.76 -3.79
N SER A 94 -0.19 5.12 -4.99
CA SER A 94 -1.32 6.03 -5.18
C SER A 94 -2.64 5.35 -4.82
N ALA A 95 -2.76 4.04 -5.05
CA ALA A 95 -3.89 3.23 -4.60
C ALA A 95 -3.82 2.87 -3.11
N ASP A 96 -2.62 2.58 -2.60
CA ASP A 96 -2.36 2.19 -1.22
C ASP A 96 -1.02 2.76 -0.71
N SER A 97 -1.09 3.92 -0.05
CA SER A 97 0.08 4.60 0.50
C SER A 97 0.73 3.81 1.65
N SER A 98 0.00 2.84 2.22
CA SER A 98 0.48 1.97 3.29
C SER A 98 1.33 0.80 2.79
N SER A 99 1.27 0.48 1.49
CA SER A 99 1.94 -0.69 0.89
C SER A 99 3.46 -0.70 1.09
N ALA A 100 3.95 -1.55 2.00
CA ALA A 100 5.37 -1.71 2.27
C ALA A 100 6.15 -2.25 1.07
N GLU A 101 5.52 -3.12 0.28
CA GLU A 101 6.13 -3.69 -0.92
C GLU A 101 6.27 -2.66 -2.03
N ALA A 102 5.25 -1.82 -2.25
CA ALA A 102 5.35 -0.77 -3.26
C ALA A 102 6.48 0.21 -2.90
N LYS A 103 6.61 0.57 -1.61
CA LYS A 103 7.74 1.38 -1.11
C LYS A 103 9.09 0.72 -1.38
N SER A 104 9.22 -0.58 -1.09
CA SER A 104 10.48 -1.29 -1.28
C SER A 104 10.87 -1.40 -2.77
N LEU A 105 9.90 -1.61 -3.65
CA LEU A 105 10.11 -1.63 -5.10
C LEU A 105 10.54 -0.27 -5.65
N VAL A 106 9.96 0.84 -5.17
CA VAL A 106 10.39 2.20 -5.54
C VAL A 106 11.83 2.47 -5.09
N VAL A 107 12.17 2.13 -3.83
CA VAL A 107 13.54 2.32 -3.33
C VAL A 107 14.53 1.49 -4.13
N ARG A 108 14.16 0.24 -4.47
CA ARG A 108 14.99 -0.63 -5.30
C ARG A 108 15.16 -0.06 -6.70
N SER A 109 14.10 0.38 -7.36
CA SER A 109 14.19 0.92 -8.72
C SER A 109 15.10 2.14 -8.81
N ILE A 110 15.09 3.02 -7.82
CA ILE A 110 15.99 4.18 -7.75
C ILE A 110 17.45 3.74 -7.61
N ARG A 111 17.72 2.73 -6.76
CA ARG A 111 19.09 2.19 -6.57
C ARG A 111 19.63 1.55 -7.84
N GLU A 112 18.79 0.76 -8.51
CA GLU A 112 19.18 -0.07 -9.66
C GLU A 112 19.18 0.70 -10.99
N SER A 113 18.34 1.72 -11.14
CA SER A 113 18.33 2.57 -12.35
C SER A 113 19.56 3.45 -12.48
N GLY A 114 20.36 3.59 -11.42
CA GLY A 114 21.48 4.52 -11.38
C GLY A 114 21.05 5.98 -11.51
N TRP A 115 19.78 6.30 -11.24
CA TRP A 115 19.29 7.69 -11.24
C TRP A 115 20.16 8.57 -10.34
N GLY A 116 20.76 9.61 -10.94
CA GLY A 116 21.68 10.51 -10.27
C GLY A 116 23.16 10.09 -10.28
N LYS A 117 23.52 8.96 -10.88
CA LYS A 117 24.93 8.66 -11.17
C LYS A 117 25.37 9.42 -12.42
N ALA A 118 26.40 10.25 -12.29
CA ALA A 118 27.05 10.89 -13.43
C ALA A 118 27.55 9.81 -14.40
N PRO A 119 27.47 10.05 -15.73
CA PRO A 119 28.14 9.17 -16.67
C PRO A 119 29.61 9.04 -16.30
N PRO A 120 30.24 7.87 -16.52
CA PRO A 120 31.67 7.72 -16.29
C PRO A 120 32.41 8.80 -17.07
N ALA A 121 33.34 9.49 -16.41
CA ALA A 121 34.16 10.51 -17.05
C ALA A 121 34.83 9.89 -18.30
N PRO A 122 34.90 10.61 -19.43
CA PRO A 122 35.58 10.10 -20.61
C PRO A 122 37.02 9.72 -20.23
N SER A 123 37.40 8.48 -20.51
CA SER A 123 38.78 8.01 -20.35
C SER A 123 39.69 8.93 -21.14
N SER A 124 40.56 9.67 -20.46
CA SER A 124 41.65 10.41 -21.09
C SER A 124 42.75 9.43 -21.50
N ASP A 125 42.45 8.57 -22.46
CA ASP A 125 43.46 7.91 -23.28
C ASP A 125 43.92 8.94 -24.32
N GLN A 126 44.90 9.76 -23.94
CA GLN A 126 45.64 10.55 -24.92
C GLN A 126 46.53 9.61 -25.75
N PRO A 127 46.36 9.51 -27.07
CA PRO A 127 47.35 8.90 -27.93
C PRO A 127 48.54 9.86 -28.04
N ASN A 128 49.59 9.61 -27.27
CA ASN A 128 50.86 10.31 -27.49
C ASN A 128 51.58 9.67 -28.69
N SER A 129 51.31 10.19 -29.88
CA SER A 129 52.26 10.12 -30.99
C SER A 129 53.15 11.36 -30.92
N GLN A 130 54.43 11.18 -30.59
CA GLN A 130 55.60 11.62 -31.34
C GLN A 130 56.87 11.14 -30.64
#